data_AF-A0A7L4AHV5-F1
#
_entry.id   AF-A0A7L4AHV5-F1
#
_cell.length_a   1.000
_cell.length_b   1.000
_cell.length_c   1.000
_cell.angle_alpha   90.00
_cell.angle_beta   90.00
_cell.angle_gamma   90.00
#
_symmetry.space_group_name_H-M   'P 1'
#
loop_
_entity.id
_entity.type
_entity.pdbx_description
1 polymer ?
#
loop_
_entity_poly.entity_id
_entity_poly.type
_entity_poly.pdbx_seq_one_letter_code
_entity_poly.pdbx_strand_id
1 'polypeptide(L)' 'DGNFSKLEETKEKPSGVKVVGQSVFADFDGDGQSEHLLPVCEDTTCQKSAIYLTKLGLDQVS' A
#
# COMPACT_ATOMS: atom_id res chain seq x y z
N ASP A 1 -1.57 25.60 8.58
CA ASP A 1 -1.35 25.26 7.17
C ASP A 1 -0.60 23.96 7.03
N GLY A 2 -1.33 22.90 6.68
CA GLY A 2 -0.74 21.60 6.40
C GLY A 2 0.01 21.66 5.07
N ASN A 3 1.32 21.77 5.15
CA ASN A 3 2.18 21.70 3.97
C ASN A 3 2.37 20.22 3.61
N PHE A 4 1.49 19.70 2.76
CA PHE A 4 1.64 18.36 2.20
C PHE A 4 2.61 18.44 1.02
N SER A 5 3.90 18.23 1.31
CA SER A 5 4.89 17.97 0.27
C SER A 5 4.45 16.74 -0.51
N LYS A 6 4.04 16.91 -1.77
CA LYS A 6 3.76 15.81 -2.69
C LYS A 6 5.07 15.06 -2.89
N LEU A 7 5.29 13.98 -2.12
CA LEU A 7 6.38 13.06 -2.38
C LEU A 7 6.03 12.39 -3.71
N GLU A 8 6.62 12.87 -4.81
CA GLU A 8 6.52 12.23 -6.12
C GLU A 8 7.37 10.95 -6.14
N GLU A 9 7.16 10.06 -5.19
CA GLU A 9 7.51 8.66 -5.38
C GLU A 9 6.29 8.02 -6.03
N THR A 10 6.19 8.21 -7.36
CA THR A 10 5.26 7.41 -8.15
C THR A 10 5.80 5.98 -8.12
N LYS A 11 5.53 5.24 -7.04
CA LYS A 11 5.60 3.78 -7.06
C LYS A 11 4.59 3.36 -8.12
N GLU A 12 5.09 3.18 -9.33
CA GLU A 12 4.30 2.84 -10.50
C GLU A 12 3.43 1.64 -10.14
N LYS A 13 2.12 1.78 -10.38
CA LYS A 13 1.15 0.71 -10.12
C LYS A 13 1.71 -0.57 -10.76
N PRO A 14 1.91 -1.66 -10.01
CA PRO A 14 2.49 -2.88 -10.55
C PRO A 14 1.73 -3.31 -11.80
N SER A 15 2.48 -3.65 -12.85
CA SER A 15 1.91 -4.06 -14.12
C SER A 15 0.99 -5.26 -13.92
N GLY A 16 -0.26 -5.14 -14.38
CA GLY A 16 -1.27 -6.18 -14.20
C GLY A 16 -2.36 -5.84 -13.18
N VAL A 17 -2.15 -4.88 -12.27
CA VAL A 17 -3.23 -4.48 -11.35
C VAL A 17 -4.35 -3.75 -12.11
N LYS A 18 -5.57 -4.25 -12.00
CA LYS A 18 -6.79 -3.68 -12.60
C LYS A 18 -7.55 -2.82 -11.60
N VAL A 19 -7.78 -3.33 -10.40
CA VAL A 19 -8.56 -2.64 -9.35
C VAL A 19 -7.67 -2.36 -8.15
N VAL A 20 -7.83 -1.18 -7.55
CA VAL A 20 -7.19 -0.79 -6.29
C VAL A 20 -8.30 -0.56 -5.27
N GLY A 21 -8.23 -1.26 -4.14
CA GLY A 21 -9.15 -1.14 -3.03
C GLY A 21 -8.84 0.05 -2.12
N GLN A 22 -9.66 0.21 -1.07
CA GLN A 22 -9.42 1.22 -0.04
C GLN A 22 -8.20 0.85 0.80
N SER A 23 -7.35 1.83 1.07
CA SER A 23 -6.22 1.68 2.00
C SER A 23 -6.70 1.42 3.42
N VAL A 24 -5.98 0.56 4.14
CA VAL A 24 -6.15 0.33 5.57
C VAL A 24 -4.85 0.72 6.27
N PHE A 25 -4.97 1.44 7.38
CA PHE A 25 -3.85 1.81 8.25
C PHE A 25 -4.14 1.29 9.65
N ALA A 26 -3.39 0.27 10.09
CA ALA A 26 -3.55 -0.33 11.41
C ALA A 26 -2.25 -1.02 11.82
N ASP A 27 -2.04 -1.16 13.13
CA ASP A 27 -0.97 -1.95 13.72
C ASP A 27 -1.45 -3.42 13.82
N PHE A 28 -0.98 -4.26 12.92
CA PHE A 28 -1.36 -5.68 12.83
C PHE A 28 -0.43 -6.60 13.60
N ASP A 29 0.83 -6.20 13.83
CA ASP A 29 1.82 -7.02 14.56
C ASP A 29 2.01 -6.61 16.03
N GLY A 30 1.41 -5.50 16.45
CA GLY A 30 1.38 -5.00 17.81
C GLY A 30 2.65 -4.27 18.24
N ASP A 31 3.48 -3.81 17.30
CA ASP A 31 4.73 -3.12 17.61
C ASP A 31 4.58 -1.60 17.83
N GLY A 32 3.35 -1.09 17.73
CA GLY A 32 3.02 0.32 17.89
C GLY A 32 3.23 1.17 16.63
N GLN A 33 3.65 0.57 15.52
CA GLN A 33 3.72 1.22 14.21
C GLN A 33 2.52 0.79 13.37
N SER A 34 1.96 1.73 12.60
CA SER A 34 0.85 1.38 11.69
C SER A 34 1.39 0.91 10.35
N GLU A 35 0.92 -0.25 9.91
CA GLU A 35 1.12 -0.73 8.55
C GLU A 35 0.10 -0.10 7.61
N HIS A 36 0.52 0.16 6.37
CA HIS A 36 -0.35 0.47 5.25
C HIS A 36 -0.61 -0.82 4.44
N LEU A 37 -1.86 -1.27 4.44
CA LEU A 37 -2.34 -2.32 3.56
C LEU A 37 -3.10 -1.72 2.38
N LEU A 38 -2.76 -2.15 1.17
CA LEU A 38 -3.44 -1.77 -0.07
C LEU A 38 -3.93 -3.02 -0.81
N PRO A 39 -5.22 -3.35 -0.71
CA PRO A 39 -5.82 -4.43 -1.48
C PRO A 39 -5.82 -4.10 -2.97
N VAL A 40 -5.50 -5.09 -3.80
CA VAL A 40 -5.50 -4.96 -5.26
C VAL A 40 -6.09 -6.19 -5.93
N CYS A 41 -6.62 -6.01 -7.14
CA CYS A 41 -7.04 -7.10 -8.01
C CYS A 41 -6.28 -7.05 -9.34
N GLU A 42 -5.77 -8.19 -9.79
CA GLU A 42 -5.12 -8.36 -11.09
C GLU A 42 -6.11 -8.63 -12.23
N ASP A 43 -7.37 -8.92 -11.88
CA ASP A 43 -8.48 -9.00 -12.81
C ASP A 43 -9.69 -8.17 -12.33
N THR A 44 -10.62 -7.90 -13.24
CA THR A 44 -11.81 -7.07 -12.95
C THR A 44 -12.86 -7.75 -12.08
N THR A 45 -12.78 -9.07 -11.94
CA THR A 45 -13.66 -9.88 -11.09
C THR A 45 -13.06 -10.14 -9.71
N CYS A 46 -11.84 -9.67 -9.45
CA CYS A 46 -11.06 -9.92 -8.25
C CYS A 46 -10.89 -11.41 -7.90
N GLN A 47 -10.83 -12.29 -8.90
CA GLN A 47 -10.48 -13.72 -8.66
C GLN A 47 -8.99 -13.89 -8.36
N LYS A 48 -8.16 -13.03 -8.93
CA LYS A 48 -6.75 -12.85 -8.60
C LYS A 48 -6.58 -11.54 -7.85
N SER A 49 -6.34 -11.65 -6.56
CA SER A 49 -6.16 -10.50 -5.67
C SER A 49 -4.90 -10.64 -4.83
N ALA A 50 -4.30 -9.52 -4.47
CA ALA A 50 -3.18 -9.44 -3.56
C ALA A 50 -3.39 -8.28 -2.57
N ILE A 51 -2.64 -8.28 -1.47
CA ILE A 51 -2.58 -7.17 -0.53
C ILE A 51 -1.13 -6.70 -0.48
N TYR A 52 -0.88 -5.46 -0.86
CA TYR A 52 0.42 -4.85 -0.66
C TYR A 52 0.53 -4.34 0.76
N LEU A 53 1.63 -4.68 1.41
CA LEU A 53 1.97 -4.23 2.75
C LEU A 53 3.14 -3.25 2.66
N THR A 54 3.00 -2.08 3.29
CA THR A 54 4.09 -1.13 3.50
C THR A 54 4.14 -0.80 4.99
N LYS A 55 5.28 -1.04 5.64
CA LYS A 55 5.51 -0.66 7.03
C LYS A 55 6.35 0.62 7.05
N LEU A 56 5.78 1.71 7.56
CA LEU A 56 6.47 3.00 7.67
C LEU A 56 7.53 2.89 8.77
N GLY A 57 8.79 2.72 8.37
CA GLY A 57 9.90 2.36 9.27
C GLY A 57 10.82 1.28 8.70
N LEU A 58 10.39 0.60 7.62
CA LEU A 58 11.19 -0.39 6.90
C LEU A 58 11.76 0.16 5.56
N ASP A 59 11.86 1.48 5.43
CA ASP A 59 12.63 2.08 4.33
C ASP A 59 14.12 1.99 4.67
N GLN A 60 14.72 0.83 4.38
CA GLN A 60 16.12 0.59 3.97
C GLN A 60 16.57 -0.84 4.36
N VAL A 61 16.30 -1.85 3.53
CA VAL A 61 17.34 -2.75 3.01
C VAL A 61 16.85 -3.32 1.67
N SER A 62 17.74 -3.21 0.68
CA SER A 62 17.70 -3.69 -0.70
C SER A 62 17.31 -5.17 -0.88
#